data_AF-A0A2N1Z6K4-F1
#
_entry.id   AF-A0A2N1Z6K4-F1
#
_cell.length_a   1.000
_cell.length_b   1.000
_cell.length_c   1.000
_cell.angle_alpha   90.00
_cell.angle_beta   90.00
_cell.angle_gamma   90.00
#
_symmetry.space_group_name_H-M   'P 1'
#
loop_
_entity.id
_entity.type
_entity.pdbx_description
1 polymer ?
#
loop_
_entity_poly.entity_id
_entity_poly.type
_entity_poly.pdbx_seq_one_letter_code
_entity_poly.pdbx_strand_id
1 'polypeptide(L)'
;MKLKRYQFNSLPFVSIVDEVDCPIDPYVSCYLNGPMSAKAANTRARYANELLFVIQYFSNKRIDLPERVCSGTFISHKEYMQFYDQCSVTKDAGHESFRSKFTHVNDKNLRTLLAANQRSVAKVASETIQGRVRRLRDFLVWLFEQFHDSHALDETTRKKFVKLVAQIKQDEDSLGRNRNSRVCKVGDSVIPDEVFLKLLEMVKPSSPNNPFKRSKIRNYLIVSILVQSGIRRGALAKLKISDFRFYGTYDQISIYRSGNDPTDPRAEKPNQKTKSHLATVESSLMAKVKFYVDNVRASFPRAQFHDFLLVSESDSRGTAGQPLSLKAINAVFQKLSNELEFHVHPHMLRHKWNEVFDRAGERIKVDPALLEDIRKYAMGWSQNTTMNAIYNEKRLAIKARELSLAHQEKVDQIK
;
A
#
# COMPACT_ATOMS: atom_id res chain seq x y z
N MET A 1 -16.15 20.38 -0.85
CA MET A 1 -14.78 20.19 -0.30
C MET A 1 -14.03 19.12 -1.09
N LYS A 2 -12.80 19.40 -1.51
CA LYS A 2 -11.94 18.47 -2.25
C LYS A 2 -10.49 18.52 -1.74
N LEU A 3 -9.74 17.45 -1.97
CA LEU A 3 -8.32 17.40 -1.61
C LEU A 3 -7.48 17.95 -2.78
N LYS A 4 -6.66 18.96 -2.52
CA LYS A 4 -5.70 19.49 -3.48
C LYS A 4 -4.27 19.13 -3.07
N ARG A 5 -3.50 18.60 -4.02
CA ARG A 5 -2.05 18.36 -3.89
C ARG A 5 -1.33 19.35 -4.80
N TYR A 6 -0.30 19.98 -4.29
CA TYR A 6 0.51 20.92 -5.06
C TYR A 6 1.95 20.87 -4.58
N GLN A 7 2.84 21.50 -5.33
CA GLN A 7 4.25 21.61 -4.99
C GLN A 7 4.62 23.09 -4.91
N PHE A 8 5.40 23.45 -3.91
CA PHE A 8 6.00 24.77 -3.75
C PHE A 8 7.47 24.59 -3.37
N ASN A 9 8.39 25.22 -4.09
CA ASN A 9 9.85 25.02 -3.94
C ASN A 9 10.26 23.54 -3.92
N SER A 10 9.71 22.73 -4.83
CA SER A 10 9.92 21.27 -4.91
C SER A 10 9.44 20.47 -3.69
N LEU A 11 8.85 21.10 -2.68
CA LEU A 11 8.23 20.44 -1.54
C LEU A 11 6.76 20.13 -1.85
N PRO A 12 6.29 18.89 -1.61
CA PRO A 12 4.88 18.56 -1.77
C PRO A 12 4.06 19.11 -0.60
N PHE A 13 2.91 19.69 -0.89
CA PHE A 13 1.91 20.17 0.07
C PHE A 13 0.54 19.55 -0.20
N VAL A 14 -0.30 19.54 0.83
CA VAL A 14 -1.66 19.03 0.75
C VAL A 14 -2.59 19.98 1.51
N SER A 15 -3.69 20.35 0.87
CA SER A 15 -4.72 21.19 1.47
C SER A 15 -6.11 20.63 1.17
N ILE A 16 -7.03 20.82 2.11
CA ILE A 16 -8.45 20.60 1.88
C ILE A 16 -9.05 21.95 1.49
N VAL A 17 -9.66 21.99 0.31
CA VAL A 17 -10.16 23.23 -0.29
C VAL A 17 -11.64 23.12 -0.65
N ASP A 18 -12.29 24.26 -0.81
CA ASP A 18 -13.64 24.37 -1.34
C ASP A 18 -13.67 24.19 -2.89
N GLU A 19 -14.76 24.61 -3.53
CA GLU A 19 -14.91 24.50 -4.98
C GLU A 19 -13.99 25.48 -5.74
N VAL A 20 -13.71 26.65 -5.15
CA VAL A 20 -12.88 27.73 -5.70
C VAL A 20 -11.40 27.63 -5.29
N ASP A 21 -10.98 26.49 -4.76
CA ASP A 21 -9.61 26.21 -4.31
C ASP A 21 -9.13 27.02 -3.10
N CYS A 22 -10.04 27.61 -2.31
CA CYS A 22 -9.73 28.26 -1.05
C CYS A 22 -9.62 27.23 0.09
N PRO A 23 -8.61 27.29 0.98
CA PRO A 23 -8.54 26.44 2.16
C PRO A 23 -9.79 26.58 3.03
N ILE A 24 -10.40 25.45 3.41
CA ILE A 24 -11.68 25.46 4.13
C ILE A 24 -11.59 26.01 5.56
N ASP A 25 -10.43 25.85 6.19
CA ASP A 25 -10.19 26.20 7.59
C ASP A 25 -8.67 26.32 7.84
N PRO A 26 -8.22 27.35 8.58
CA PRO A 26 -6.81 27.56 8.87
C PRO A 26 -6.22 26.47 9.78
N TYR A 27 -6.95 25.96 10.77
CA TYR A 27 -6.49 24.90 11.68
C TYR A 27 -6.30 23.57 10.95
N VAL A 28 -7.21 23.21 10.05
CA VAL A 28 -7.07 22.05 9.17
C VAL A 28 -5.80 22.17 8.31
N SER A 29 -5.53 23.35 7.78
CA SER A 29 -4.34 23.61 6.95
C SER A 29 -3.04 23.53 7.76
N CYS A 30 -3.03 24.10 8.97
CA CYS A 30 -1.91 24.03 9.92
C CYS A 30 -1.66 22.60 10.39
N TYR A 31 -2.70 21.82 10.67
CA TYR A 31 -2.55 20.42 11.08
C TYR A 31 -1.94 19.54 9.96
N LEU A 32 -2.40 19.73 8.72
CA LEU A 32 -1.89 18.98 7.56
C LEU A 32 -0.47 19.34 7.16
N ASN A 33 -0.04 20.59 7.39
CA ASN A 33 1.27 21.09 6.94
C ASN A 33 2.26 21.37 8.08
N GLY A 34 1.85 21.31 9.34
CA GLY A 34 2.71 21.40 10.52
C GLY A 34 3.13 20.01 11.02
N PRO A 35 2.38 19.37 11.94
CA PRO A 35 2.72 18.06 12.52
C PRO A 35 2.96 16.95 11.50
N MET A 36 2.27 17.00 10.36
CA MET A 36 2.38 15.97 9.32
C MET A 36 3.50 16.20 8.32
N SER A 37 4.13 17.38 8.28
CA SER A 37 5.15 17.76 7.29
C SER A 37 6.30 16.74 7.19
N ALA A 38 6.74 16.19 8.32
CA ALA A 38 7.80 15.18 8.40
C ALA A 38 7.43 13.82 7.78
N LYS A 39 6.15 13.57 7.48
CA LYS A 39 5.69 12.32 6.88
C LYS A 39 5.87 12.32 5.35
N ALA A 40 6.08 11.14 4.78
CA ALA A 40 6.14 10.96 3.33
C ALA A 40 4.87 11.49 2.63
N ALA A 41 5.02 12.07 1.44
CA ALA A 41 3.94 12.74 0.69
C ALA A 41 2.67 11.87 0.52
N ASN A 42 2.83 10.59 0.15
CA ASN A 42 1.71 9.66 0.03
C ASN A 42 1.01 9.39 1.37
N THR A 43 1.76 9.36 2.48
CA THR A 43 1.19 9.21 3.81
C THR A 43 0.40 10.46 4.20
N ARG A 44 0.94 11.66 3.94
CA ARG A 44 0.23 12.93 4.15
C ARG A 44 -1.07 12.98 3.36
N ALA A 45 -1.03 12.61 2.09
CA ALA A 45 -2.23 12.61 1.26
C ALA A 45 -3.27 11.57 1.69
N ARG A 46 -2.85 10.42 2.23
CA ARG A 46 -3.76 9.46 2.87
C ARG A 46 -4.42 10.08 4.10
N TYR A 47 -3.63 10.65 5.00
CA TYR A 47 -4.12 11.29 6.22
C TYR A 47 -5.04 12.48 5.95
N ALA A 48 -4.75 13.25 4.90
CA ALA A 48 -5.61 14.33 4.46
C ALA A 48 -6.93 13.82 3.86
N ASN A 49 -6.95 12.65 3.19
CA ASN A 49 -8.22 12.02 2.77
C ASN A 49 -9.04 11.50 3.96
N GLU A 50 -8.37 10.93 4.97
CA GLU A 50 -9.02 10.51 6.22
C GLU A 50 -9.61 11.73 6.94
N LEU A 51 -8.88 12.84 6.99
CA LEU A 51 -9.35 14.09 7.62
C LEU A 51 -10.45 14.74 6.80
N LEU A 52 -10.36 14.74 5.46
CA LEU A 52 -11.42 15.23 4.59
C LEU A 52 -12.74 14.53 4.88
N PHE A 53 -12.71 13.20 5.08
CA PHE A 53 -13.89 12.44 5.47
C PHE A 53 -14.46 12.90 6.82
N VAL A 54 -13.58 13.11 7.81
CA VAL A 54 -13.97 13.62 9.14
C VAL A 54 -14.66 14.99 9.01
N ILE A 55 -13.99 15.94 8.36
CA ILE A 55 -14.50 17.31 8.25
C ILE A 55 -15.81 17.34 7.46
N GLN A 56 -15.89 16.63 6.33
CA GLN A 56 -17.14 16.52 5.56
C GLN A 56 -18.29 15.98 6.40
N TYR A 57 -18.05 14.97 7.24
CA TYR A 57 -19.09 14.41 8.11
C TYR A 57 -19.61 15.45 9.12
N PHE A 58 -18.71 16.11 9.86
CA PHE A 58 -19.09 17.06 10.89
C PHE A 58 -19.68 18.36 10.30
N SER A 59 -19.16 18.85 9.18
CA SER A 59 -19.74 19.98 8.45
C SER A 59 -21.16 19.70 7.96
N ASN A 60 -21.44 18.48 7.47
CA ASN A 60 -22.81 18.08 7.08
C ASN A 60 -23.79 18.06 8.28
N LYS A 61 -23.28 17.84 9.49
CA LYS A 61 -24.05 17.92 10.74
C LYS A 61 -24.09 19.32 11.34
N ARG A 62 -23.49 20.33 10.67
CA ARG A 62 -23.31 21.70 11.15
C ARG A 62 -22.56 21.75 12.49
N ILE A 63 -21.54 20.90 12.62
CA ILE A 63 -20.65 20.84 13.78
C ILE A 63 -19.29 21.39 13.35
N ASP A 64 -18.91 22.53 13.91
CA ASP A 64 -17.56 23.07 13.81
C ASP A 64 -16.67 22.44 14.89
N LEU A 65 -15.66 21.68 14.48
CA LEU A 65 -14.76 20.99 15.40
C LEU A 65 -13.79 21.96 16.10
N PRO A 66 -13.04 22.83 15.40
CA PRO A 66 -12.24 23.88 16.04
C PRO A 66 -13.00 24.70 17.08
N GLU A 67 -14.18 25.22 16.75
CA GLU A 67 -14.99 26.05 17.65
C GLU A 67 -15.37 25.30 18.93
N ARG A 68 -15.85 24.06 18.79
CA ARG A 68 -16.24 23.22 19.93
C ARG A 68 -15.09 22.82 20.84
N VAL A 69 -13.89 22.62 20.28
CA VAL A 69 -12.70 22.34 21.08
C VAL A 69 -12.27 23.62 21.81
N CYS A 70 -12.33 24.77 21.15
CA CYS A 70 -12.01 26.07 21.76
C CYS A 70 -12.96 26.39 22.94
N SER A 71 -14.26 26.16 22.78
CA SER A 71 -15.26 26.42 23.83
C SER A 71 -15.31 25.36 24.95
N GLY A 72 -14.58 24.25 24.80
CA GLY A 72 -14.61 23.13 25.75
C GLY A 72 -15.87 22.24 25.66
N THR A 73 -16.80 22.53 24.75
CA THR A 73 -17.97 21.68 24.47
C THR A 73 -17.62 20.63 23.41
N PHE A 74 -16.88 19.59 23.80
CA PHE A 74 -16.42 18.52 22.90
C PHE A 74 -17.56 17.71 22.26
N ILE A 75 -17.20 16.83 21.32
CA ILE A 75 -18.12 15.88 20.66
C ILE A 75 -18.77 14.98 21.72
N SER A 76 -20.10 14.87 21.68
CA SER A 76 -20.86 13.97 22.54
C SER A 76 -20.67 12.51 22.14
N HIS A 77 -20.89 11.60 23.08
CA HIS A 77 -20.83 10.16 22.80
C HIS A 77 -21.76 9.73 21.64
N LYS A 78 -22.96 10.32 21.57
CA LYS A 78 -23.93 10.05 20.50
C LYS A 78 -23.41 10.48 19.12
N GLU A 79 -22.83 11.68 19.02
CA GLU A 79 -22.27 12.20 17.76
C GLU A 79 -21.07 11.35 17.30
N TYR A 80 -20.24 10.91 18.24
CA TYR A 80 -19.12 10.02 17.96
C TYR A 80 -19.57 8.64 17.45
N MET A 81 -20.56 8.01 18.09
CA MET A 81 -21.07 6.70 17.63
C MET A 81 -21.66 6.78 16.22
N GLN A 82 -22.39 7.86 15.91
CA GLN A 82 -22.91 8.08 14.56
C GLN A 82 -21.78 8.28 13.53
N PHE A 83 -20.70 8.96 13.90
CA PHE A 83 -19.50 9.08 13.06
C PHE A 83 -18.84 7.72 12.84
N TYR A 84 -18.72 6.91 13.89
CA TYR A 84 -18.14 5.58 13.82
C TYR A 84 -18.93 4.65 12.89
N ASP A 85 -20.27 4.69 12.95
CA ASP A 85 -21.14 3.96 12.04
C ASP A 85 -20.93 4.40 10.58
N GLN A 86 -20.85 5.72 10.34
CA GLN A 86 -20.58 6.25 9.00
C GLN A 86 -19.19 5.88 8.49
N CYS A 87 -18.20 5.73 9.37
CA CYS A 87 -16.87 5.26 8.98
C CYS A 87 -16.90 3.86 8.37
N SER A 88 -17.91 3.05 8.71
CA SER A 88 -18.08 1.70 8.16
C SER A 88 -18.63 1.70 6.74
N VAL A 89 -19.28 2.78 6.30
CA VAL A 89 -19.99 2.82 5.00
C VAL A 89 -19.04 3.15 3.84
N THR A 90 -19.21 2.45 2.72
CA THR A 90 -18.52 2.70 1.44
C THR A 90 -19.00 4.01 0.80
N LYS A 91 -18.11 4.71 0.08
CA LYS A 91 -18.43 6.02 -0.52
C LYS A 91 -19.63 5.98 -1.49
N ASP A 92 -19.85 4.85 -2.16
CA ASP A 92 -20.92 4.68 -3.15
C ASP A 92 -22.28 4.26 -2.54
N ALA A 93 -22.32 4.00 -1.23
CA ALA A 93 -23.57 3.70 -0.52
C ALA A 93 -24.27 4.96 0.03
N GLY A 94 -23.65 6.13 -0.11
CA GLY A 94 -24.23 7.42 0.23
C GLY A 94 -24.99 8.01 -0.95
N HIS A 95 -26.31 8.11 -0.79
CA HIS A 95 -27.31 8.64 -1.73
C HIS A 95 -27.78 7.67 -2.86
N GLU A 96 -28.99 7.14 -2.62
CA GLU A 96 -30.01 6.71 -3.61
C GLU A 96 -30.02 5.33 -4.31
N SER A 97 -29.01 4.46 -4.27
CA SER A 97 -29.00 3.32 -5.24
C SER A 97 -29.10 1.88 -4.71
N PHE A 98 -29.65 1.61 -3.51
CA PHE A 98 -29.83 0.21 -3.05
C PHE A 98 -31.19 -0.15 -2.44
N ARG A 99 -32.17 0.76 -2.42
CA ARG A 99 -33.52 0.47 -1.89
C ARG A 99 -34.39 -0.38 -2.82
N SER A 100 -33.99 -0.61 -4.07
CA SER A 100 -34.92 -1.05 -5.13
C SER A 100 -34.39 -2.18 -6.03
N LYS A 101 -33.85 -3.27 -5.46
CA LYS A 101 -33.56 -4.48 -6.26
C LYS A 101 -34.02 -5.84 -5.70
N PHE A 102 -34.74 -5.90 -4.58
CA PHE A 102 -35.12 -7.20 -4.00
C PHE A 102 -36.57 -7.29 -3.52
N THR A 103 -37.50 -6.70 -4.27
CA THR A 103 -38.95 -6.78 -3.98
C THR A 103 -39.57 -8.17 -4.19
N HIS A 104 -38.82 -9.19 -4.59
CA HIS A 104 -39.36 -10.52 -4.93
C HIS A 104 -38.72 -11.74 -4.24
N VAL A 105 -38.24 -11.62 -3.00
CA VAL A 105 -37.89 -12.81 -2.21
C VAL A 105 -39.04 -13.10 -1.26
N ASN A 106 -39.78 -14.20 -1.40
CA ASN A 106 -40.97 -14.48 -0.57
C ASN A 106 -40.64 -15.04 0.83
N ASP A 107 -39.40 -15.50 1.04
CA ASP A 107 -38.97 -16.16 2.27
C ASP A 107 -38.41 -15.16 3.30
N LYS A 108 -39.00 -15.19 4.51
CA LYS A 108 -38.66 -14.35 5.66
C LYS A 108 -37.22 -14.56 6.15
N ASN A 109 -36.71 -15.78 6.10
CA ASN A 109 -35.35 -16.12 6.55
C ASN A 109 -34.30 -15.60 5.56
N LEU A 110 -34.56 -15.73 4.26
CA LEU A 110 -33.72 -15.15 3.22
C LEU A 110 -33.71 -13.62 3.28
N ARG A 111 -34.86 -12.97 3.51
CA ARG A 111 -34.91 -11.51 3.73
C ARG A 111 -34.08 -11.08 4.95
N THR A 112 -34.17 -11.84 6.05
CA THR A 112 -33.42 -11.54 7.29
C THR A 112 -31.92 -11.73 7.10
N LEU A 113 -31.50 -12.81 6.44
CA LEU A 113 -30.09 -13.06 6.07
C LEU A 113 -29.56 -12.01 5.10
N LEU A 114 -30.35 -11.60 4.10
CA LEU A 114 -29.99 -10.57 3.15
C LEU A 114 -29.86 -9.20 3.83
N ALA A 115 -30.78 -8.82 4.72
CA ALA A 115 -30.70 -7.59 5.50
C ALA A 115 -29.50 -7.59 6.46
N ALA A 116 -29.21 -8.73 7.11
CA ALA A 116 -28.04 -8.90 7.96
C ALA A 116 -26.73 -8.78 7.16
N ASN A 117 -26.68 -9.35 5.96
CA ASN A 117 -25.51 -9.29 5.08
C ASN A 117 -25.38 -7.99 4.27
N GLN A 118 -26.44 -7.20 4.10
CA GLN A 118 -26.35 -5.87 3.46
C GLN A 118 -25.37 -4.96 4.21
N ARG A 119 -25.33 -5.04 5.54
CA ARG A 119 -24.38 -4.30 6.38
C ARG A 119 -22.94 -4.80 6.26
N SER A 120 -22.72 -6.08 5.91
CA SER A 120 -21.37 -6.62 5.70
C SER A 120 -20.84 -6.32 4.29
N VAL A 121 -21.72 -6.32 3.27
CA VAL A 121 -21.36 -6.01 1.87
C VAL A 121 -20.98 -4.54 1.67
N ALA A 122 -21.63 -3.62 2.39
CA ALA A 122 -21.31 -2.19 2.30
C ALA A 122 -20.14 -1.74 3.21
N LYS A 123 -19.52 -2.66 3.96
CA LYS A 123 -18.53 -2.34 4.99
C LYS A 123 -17.13 -2.15 4.42
N VAL A 124 -16.49 -1.02 4.71
CA VAL A 124 -15.07 -0.80 4.36
C VAL A 124 -14.15 -1.70 5.22
N ALA A 125 -12.93 -1.96 4.73
CA ALA A 125 -11.94 -2.74 5.47
C ALA A 125 -11.64 -2.12 6.84
N SER A 126 -11.41 -2.96 7.86
CA SER A 126 -11.16 -2.53 9.25
C SER A 126 -10.03 -1.50 9.36
N GLU A 127 -8.98 -1.63 8.53
CA GLU A 127 -7.87 -0.67 8.47
C GLU A 127 -8.30 0.72 8.01
N THR A 128 -9.32 0.80 7.14
CA THR A 128 -9.87 2.08 6.66
C THR A 128 -10.68 2.76 7.75
N ILE A 129 -11.50 2.00 8.49
CA ILE A 129 -12.23 2.51 9.67
C ILE A 129 -11.24 3.01 10.70
N GLN A 130 -10.24 2.19 11.03
CA GLN A 130 -9.20 2.52 11.99
C GLN A 130 -8.44 3.80 11.59
N GLY A 131 -8.11 3.97 10.30
CA GLY A 131 -7.47 5.18 9.79
C GLY A 131 -8.32 6.44 9.99
N ARG A 132 -9.63 6.37 9.67
CA ARG A 132 -10.58 7.49 9.85
C ARG A 132 -10.74 7.87 11.33
N VAL A 133 -10.95 6.88 12.19
CA VAL A 133 -11.10 7.07 13.65
C VAL A 133 -9.82 7.65 14.27
N ARG A 134 -8.65 7.08 13.92
CA ARG A 134 -7.35 7.62 14.33
C ARG A 134 -7.17 9.06 13.91
N ARG A 135 -7.56 9.42 12.68
CA ARG A 135 -7.38 10.77 12.16
C ARG A 135 -8.25 11.79 12.90
N LEU A 136 -9.49 11.43 13.25
CA LEU A 136 -10.33 12.25 14.12
C LEU A 136 -9.63 12.46 15.48
N ARG A 137 -9.19 11.37 16.13
CA ARG A 137 -8.52 11.43 17.43
C ARG A 137 -7.29 12.33 17.40
N ASP A 138 -6.38 12.10 16.45
CA ASP A 138 -5.13 12.86 16.33
C ASP A 138 -5.41 14.36 16.05
N PHE A 139 -6.47 14.68 15.30
CA PHE A 139 -6.85 16.07 15.02
C PHE A 139 -7.43 16.75 16.26
N LEU A 140 -8.29 16.06 17.03
CA LEU A 140 -8.84 16.58 18.28
C LEU A 140 -7.75 16.83 19.33
N VAL A 141 -6.80 15.91 19.47
CA VAL A 141 -5.64 16.08 20.37
C VAL A 141 -4.83 17.31 19.98
N TRP A 142 -4.51 17.44 18.68
CA TRP A 142 -3.77 18.60 18.21
C TRP A 142 -4.53 19.92 18.42
N LEU A 143 -5.84 19.98 18.13
CA LEU A 143 -6.65 21.17 18.40
C LEU A 143 -6.67 21.53 19.89
N PHE A 144 -6.81 20.53 20.76
CA PHE A 144 -6.84 20.75 22.21
C PHE A 144 -5.51 21.34 22.71
N GLU A 145 -4.38 20.83 22.21
CA GLU A 145 -3.05 21.41 22.47
C GLU A 145 -2.96 22.86 21.97
N GLN A 146 -3.48 23.18 20.78
CA GLN A 146 -3.40 24.56 20.26
C GLN A 146 -4.22 25.58 21.07
N PHE A 147 -5.38 25.19 21.61
CA PHE A 147 -6.27 26.11 22.32
C PHE A 147 -6.01 26.18 23.83
N HIS A 148 -5.45 25.14 24.44
CA HIS A 148 -5.46 24.99 25.89
C HIS A 148 -4.10 24.73 26.56
N ASP A 149 -2.99 24.71 25.81
CA ASP A 149 -1.64 24.44 26.36
C ASP A 149 -1.08 25.62 27.20
N SER A 150 -1.61 26.83 27.02
CA SER A 150 -1.18 28.06 27.74
C SER A 150 -2.13 28.53 28.84
N HIS A 151 -3.30 27.90 29.02
CA HIS A 151 -4.33 28.37 29.95
C HIS A 151 -4.48 27.44 31.16
N ALA A 152 -4.74 28.03 32.34
CA ALA A 152 -5.15 27.32 33.55
C ALA A 152 -6.53 26.69 33.31
N LEU A 153 -6.54 25.55 32.63
CA LEU A 153 -7.72 24.78 32.28
C LEU A 153 -8.50 24.39 33.53
N ASP A 154 -9.83 24.52 33.46
CA ASP A 154 -10.72 23.86 34.40
C ASP A 154 -10.51 22.33 34.33
N GLU A 155 -10.19 21.72 35.47
CA GLU A 155 -9.93 20.30 35.64
C GLU A 155 -11.06 19.43 35.05
N THR A 156 -12.30 19.92 35.10
CA THR A 156 -13.45 19.18 34.58
C THR A 156 -13.44 19.07 33.06
N THR A 157 -13.04 20.13 32.36
CA THR A 157 -12.94 20.17 30.90
C THR A 157 -11.84 19.22 30.42
N ARG A 158 -10.69 19.24 31.10
CA ARG A 158 -9.60 18.29 30.82
C ARG A 158 -10.04 16.84 31.00
N LYS A 159 -10.74 16.51 32.08
CA LYS A 159 -11.28 15.16 32.33
C LYS A 159 -12.28 14.72 31.25
N LYS A 160 -13.18 15.60 30.80
CA LYS A 160 -14.12 15.31 29.70
C LYS A 160 -13.37 14.97 28.41
N PHE A 161 -12.34 15.76 28.06
CA PHE A 161 -11.54 15.53 26.87
C PHE A 161 -10.77 14.19 26.92
N VAL A 162 -10.09 13.93 28.04
CA VAL A 162 -9.34 12.67 28.24
C VAL A 162 -10.26 11.46 28.12
N LYS A 163 -11.47 11.52 28.69
CA LYS A 163 -12.47 10.45 28.57
C LYS A 163 -12.87 10.19 27.11
N LEU A 164 -13.15 11.26 26.35
CA LEU A 164 -13.48 11.16 24.93
C LEU A 164 -12.34 10.53 24.13
N VAL A 165 -11.12 11.04 24.27
CA VAL A 165 -9.94 10.52 23.54
C VAL A 165 -9.65 9.07 23.91
N ALA A 166 -9.79 8.70 25.18
CA ALA A 166 -9.62 7.32 25.63
C ALA A 166 -10.63 6.37 24.99
N GLN A 167 -11.90 6.78 24.90
CA GLN A 167 -12.93 6.00 24.21
C GLN A 167 -12.60 5.80 22.73
N ILE A 168 -12.26 6.86 22.01
CA ILE A 168 -11.90 6.79 20.59
C ILE A 168 -10.69 5.87 20.38
N LYS A 169 -9.70 5.94 21.30
CA LYS A 169 -8.50 5.09 21.24
C LYS A 169 -8.83 3.61 21.48
N GLN A 170 -9.72 3.29 22.42
CA GLN A 170 -10.15 1.91 22.66
C GLN A 170 -10.81 1.30 21.42
N ASP A 171 -11.68 2.05 20.75
CA ASP A 171 -12.31 1.60 19.50
C ASP A 171 -11.28 1.43 18.38
N GLU A 172 -10.35 2.37 18.24
CA GLU A 172 -9.22 2.28 17.30
C GLU A 172 -8.39 1.00 17.52
N ASP A 173 -8.07 0.68 18.78
CA ASP A 173 -7.29 -0.50 19.14
C ASP A 173 -8.08 -1.79 18.92
N SER A 174 -9.39 -1.79 19.17
CA SER A 174 -10.26 -2.95 18.95
C SER A 174 -10.28 -3.38 17.48
N LEU A 175 -10.24 -2.42 16.56
CA LEU A 175 -10.19 -2.65 15.11
C LEU A 175 -8.84 -3.24 14.66
N GLY A 176 -7.77 -2.99 15.40
CA GLY A 176 -6.43 -3.49 15.09
C GLY A 176 -6.20 -4.95 15.48
N ARG A 177 -6.93 -5.46 16.49
CA ARG A 177 -6.75 -6.82 17.03
C ARG A 177 -7.32 -7.90 16.12
N ASN A 178 -8.41 -7.60 15.41
CA ASN A 178 -9.01 -8.50 14.42
C ASN A 178 -8.42 -8.26 13.02
N ARG A 179 -7.10 -8.37 12.86
CA ARG A 179 -6.57 -8.63 11.52
C ARG A 179 -7.17 -9.96 11.11
N ASN A 180 -8.04 -9.95 10.11
CA ASN A 180 -8.54 -11.17 9.50
C ASN A 180 -7.31 -12.00 9.12
N SER A 181 -6.95 -12.98 9.96
CA SER A 181 -6.18 -14.12 9.52
C SER A 181 -7.15 -14.80 8.56
N ARG A 182 -7.11 -14.36 7.29
CA ARG A 182 -7.60 -15.22 6.23
C ARG A 182 -6.84 -16.49 6.48
N VAL A 183 -7.56 -17.55 6.84
CA VAL A 183 -7.03 -18.90 6.92
C VAL A 183 -6.44 -19.15 5.54
N CYS A 184 -5.16 -18.83 5.37
CA CYS A 184 -4.45 -19.06 4.15
C CYS A 184 -4.40 -20.57 4.08
N LYS A 185 -5.08 -21.17 3.11
CA LYS A 185 -5.12 -22.63 2.97
C LYS A 185 -3.67 -23.11 3.02
N VAL A 186 -3.37 -23.95 4.01
CA VAL A 186 -2.01 -24.39 4.33
C VAL A 186 -1.44 -25.10 3.09
N GLY A 187 -0.50 -24.45 2.41
CA GLY A 187 0.18 -24.98 1.21
C GLY A 187 0.10 -24.10 -0.04
N ASP A 188 -0.88 -23.20 -0.16
CA ASP A 188 -1.08 -22.45 -1.42
C ASP A 188 0.03 -21.41 -1.63
N SER A 189 0.74 -21.50 -2.75
CA SER A 189 1.70 -20.46 -3.18
C SER A 189 0.96 -19.16 -3.48
N VAL A 190 1.58 -18.02 -3.15
CA VAL A 190 0.98 -16.69 -3.41
C VAL A 190 0.66 -16.50 -4.90
N ILE A 191 1.46 -17.10 -5.78
CA ILE A 191 1.15 -17.28 -7.20
C ILE A 191 1.40 -18.76 -7.51
N PRO A 192 0.40 -19.55 -7.93
CA PRO A 192 0.59 -20.94 -8.32
C PRO A 192 1.77 -21.10 -9.29
N ASP A 193 2.54 -22.19 -9.17
CA ASP A 193 3.78 -22.39 -9.95
C ASP A 193 3.49 -22.36 -11.47
N GLU A 194 2.39 -22.96 -11.92
CA GLU A 194 1.94 -22.94 -13.32
C GLU A 194 1.62 -21.53 -13.82
N VAL A 195 0.86 -20.75 -13.04
CA VAL A 195 0.52 -19.35 -13.36
C VAL A 195 1.78 -18.49 -13.41
N PHE A 196 2.72 -18.74 -12.50
CA PHE A 196 3.99 -18.03 -12.46
C PHE A 196 4.86 -18.33 -13.69
N LEU A 197 4.95 -19.59 -14.12
CA LEU A 197 5.67 -19.96 -15.34
C LEU A 197 5.00 -19.36 -16.59
N LYS A 198 3.67 -19.42 -16.68
CA LYS A 198 2.89 -18.77 -17.75
C LYS A 198 3.15 -17.26 -17.81
N LEU A 199 3.20 -16.58 -16.66
CA LEU A 199 3.57 -15.17 -16.58
C LEU A 199 4.97 -14.92 -17.16
N LEU A 200 5.97 -15.71 -16.76
CA LEU A 200 7.36 -15.54 -17.21
C LEU A 200 7.53 -15.79 -18.72
N GLU A 201 6.78 -16.74 -19.26
CA GLU A 201 6.78 -17.02 -20.70
C GLU A 201 6.09 -15.92 -21.49
N MET A 202 4.89 -15.51 -21.05
CA MET A 202 4.06 -14.51 -21.69
C MET A 202 4.76 -13.15 -21.82
N VAL A 203 5.54 -12.74 -20.83
CA VAL A 203 6.20 -11.43 -20.84
C VAL A 203 7.41 -11.36 -21.78
N LYS A 204 7.93 -12.49 -22.28
CA LYS A 204 9.08 -12.51 -23.20
C LYS A 204 8.75 -11.67 -24.45
N PRO A 205 9.66 -10.81 -24.95
CA PRO A 205 9.37 -9.97 -26.11
C PRO A 205 9.03 -10.74 -27.38
N SER A 206 9.62 -11.92 -27.55
CA SER A 206 9.40 -12.83 -28.68
C SER A 206 8.17 -13.74 -28.51
N SER A 207 7.53 -13.75 -27.33
CA SER A 207 6.40 -14.65 -27.10
C SER A 207 5.20 -14.26 -27.98
N PRO A 208 4.56 -15.23 -28.66
CA PRO A 208 3.34 -14.98 -29.42
C PRO A 208 2.18 -14.61 -28.48
N ASN A 209 2.21 -15.10 -27.24
CA ASN A 209 1.19 -14.86 -26.23
C ASN A 209 1.40 -13.53 -25.47
N ASN A 210 2.38 -12.71 -25.86
CA ASN A 210 2.65 -11.44 -25.19
C ASN A 210 1.50 -10.44 -25.46
N PRO A 211 0.76 -10.00 -24.42
CA PRO A 211 -0.43 -9.18 -24.63
C PRO A 211 -0.09 -7.75 -25.08
N PHE A 212 1.17 -7.34 -25.00
CA PHE A 212 1.60 -5.98 -25.32
C PHE A 212 1.95 -5.82 -26.80
N LYS A 213 1.25 -4.92 -27.51
CA LYS A 213 1.58 -4.57 -28.90
C LYS A 213 2.86 -3.74 -29.03
N ARG A 214 3.18 -2.91 -28.02
CA ARG A 214 4.34 -2.02 -27.96
C ARG A 214 5.01 -2.13 -26.58
N SER A 215 6.23 -1.63 -26.45
CA SER A 215 7.00 -1.62 -25.18
C SER A 215 7.25 -3.00 -24.58
N LYS A 216 7.33 -4.04 -25.41
CA LYS A 216 7.50 -5.43 -24.97
C LYS A 216 8.78 -5.59 -24.13
N ILE A 217 9.90 -5.00 -24.57
CA ILE A 217 11.19 -5.09 -23.87
C ILE A 217 11.13 -4.41 -22.49
N ARG A 218 10.61 -3.18 -22.41
CA ARG A 218 10.44 -2.48 -21.12
C ARG A 218 9.54 -3.25 -20.17
N ASN A 219 8.41 -3.78 -20.67
CA ASN A 219 7.46 -4.52 -19.83
C ASN A 219 8.05 -5.86 -19.36
N TYR A 220 8.82 -6.53 -20.21
CA TYR A 220 9.64 -7.69 -19.83
C TYR A 220 10.59 -7.33 -18.68
N LEU A 221 11.38 -6.25 -18.82
CA LEU A 221 12.33 -5.81 -17.78
C LEU A 221 11.64 -5.46 -16.46
N ILE A 222 10.47 -4.80 -16.50
CA ILE A 222 9.66 -4.51 -15.31
C ILE A 222 9.39 -5.79 -14.51
N VAL A 223 8.94 -6.84 -15.18
CA VAL A 223 8.60 -8.12 -14.52
C VAL A 223 9.86 -8.85 -14.11
N SER A 224 10.86 -8.99 -14.99
CA SER A 224 12.08 -9.73 -14.72
C SER A 224 12.90 -9.13 -13.58
N ILE A 225 13.03 -7.80 -13.49
CA ILE A 225 13.71 -7.15 -12.37
C ILE A 225 12.96 -7.44 -11.07
N LEU A 226 11.64 -7.30 -11.02
CA LEU A 226 10.86 -7.59 -9.81
C LEU A 226 10.97 -9.06 -9.40
N VAL A 227 10.93 -9.99 -10.35
CA VAL A 227 11.01 -11.43 -10.13
C VAL A 227 12.39 -11.87 -9.64
N GLN A 228 13.47 -11.28 -10.13
CA GLN A 228 14.82 -11.71 -9.75
C GLN A 228 15.33 -10.99 -8.49
N SER A 229 15.04 -9.70 -8.35
CA SER A 229 15.56 -8.90 -7.23
C SER A 229 14.63 -8.85 -6.01
N GLY A 230 13.36 -9.21 -6.16
CA GLY A 230 12.36 -9.13 -5.10
C GLY A 230 12.03 -7.70 -4.63
N ILE A 231 12.55 -6.64 -5.27
CA ILE A 231 12.40 -5.25 -4.82
C ILE A 231 10.94 -4.77 -4.86
N ARG A 232 10.64 -3.68 -4.14
CA ARG A 232 9.31 -3.05 -4.22
C ARG A 232 9.16 -2.31 -5.55
N ARG A 233 7.92 -2.24 -6.05
CA ARG A 233 7.51 -1.37 -7.17
C ARG A 233 8.04 0.07 -7.06
N GLY A 234 8.03 0.60 -5.84
CA GLY A 234 8.55 1.94 -5.54
C GLY A 234 10.06 2.07 -5.80
N ALA A 235 10.85 1.03 -5.53
CA ALA A 235 12.27 1.00 -5.90
C ALA A 235 12.46 0.83 -7.41
N LEU A 236 11.74 -0.13 -8.02
CA LEU A 236 11.79 -0.35 -9.47
C LEU A 236 11.58 0.97 -10.25
N ALA A 237 10.58 1.76 -9.85
CA ALA A 237 10.29 3.03 -10.51
C ALA A 237 11.35 4.11 -10.29
N LYS A 238 12.27 3.93 -9.34
CA LYS A 238 13.35 4.88 -9.03
C LYS A 238 14.71 4.45 -9.55
N LEU A 239 14.84 3.20 -10.01
CA LEU A 239 16.10 2.70 -10.53
C LEU A 239 16.61 3.62 -11.63
N LYS A 240 17.86 4.05 -11.45
CA LYS A 240 18.65 4.80 -12.40
C LYS A 240 19.60 3.87 -13.13
N ILE A 241 20.11 4.28 -14.30
CA ILE A 241 21.10 3.48 -15.03
C ILE A 241 22.37 3.35 -14.18
N SER A 242 22.74 4.41 -13.45
CA SER A 242 23.87 4.40 -12.49
C SER A 242 23.74 3.36 -11.37
N ASP A 243 22.53 2.89 -11.06
CA ASP A 243 22.32 1.93 -9.97
C ASP A 243 22.75 0.50 -10.38
N PHE A 244 22.86 0.23 -11.68
CA PHE A 244 23.25 -1.06 -12.24
C PHE A 244 24.77 -1.14 -12.35
N ARG A 245 25.36 -2.15 -11.70
CA ARG A 245 26.80 -2.40 -11.77
C ARG A 245 27.11 -3.18 -13.05
N PHE A 246 27.30 -2.46 -14.16
CA PHE A 246 27.73 -3.02 -15.44
C PHE A 246 29.24 -3.36 -15.47
N TYR A 247 29.82 -3.73 -14.33
CA TYR A 247 31.23 -4.03 -14.12
C TYR A 247 31.38 -5.11 -13.05
N GLY A 248 32.59 -5.66 -12.90
CA GLY A 248 32.86 -6.73 -11.94
C GLY A 248 32.07 -8.00 -12.29
N THR A 249 31.29 -8.50 -11.33
CA THR A 249 30.44 -9.70 -11.49
C THR A 249 29.24 -9.48 -12.41
N TYR A 250 28.89 -8.23 -12.73
CA TYR A 250 27.81 -7.90 -13.66
C TYR A 250 26.45 -8.48 -13.25
N ASP A 251 26.14 -8.48 -11.95
CA ASP A 251 24.98 -9.17 -11.35
C ASP A 251 24.31 -8.36 -10.22
N GLN A 252 24.69 -7.09 -10.03
CA GLN A 252 24.29 -6.29 -8.86
C GLN A 252 23.54 -5.01 -9.24
N ILE A 253 22.43 -4.77 -8.53
CA ILE A 253 21.64 -3.54 -8.59
C ILE A 253 21.63 -2.86 -7.22
N SER A 254 21.98 -1.59 -7.18
CA SER A 254 22.00 -0.79 -5.96
C SER A 254 20.61 -0.31 -5.59
N ILE A 255 20.11 -0.70 -4.41
CA ILE A 255 18.79 -0.32 -3.91
C ILE A 255 18.98 0.54 -2.67
N TYR A 256 18.43 1.76 -2.68
CA TYR A 256 18.56 2.70 -1.55
C TYR A 256 17.33 3.59 -1.39
N ARG A 257 17.26 4.28 -0.25
CA ARG A 257 16.27 5.33 -0.01
C ARG A 257 16.82 6.65 -0.53
N SER A 258 16.40 7.08 -1.72
CA SER A 258 16.46 8.49 -2.07
C SER A 258 15.21 9.17 -1.50
N GLY A 259 15.37 10.29 -0.80
CA GLY A 259 14.27 11.09 -0.27
C GLY A 259 13.46 11.77 -1.39
N ASN A 260 13.29 13.08 -1.29
CA ASN A 260 12.74 13.88 -2.38
C ASN A 260 13.85 14.16 -3.40
N ASP A 261 14.04 13.25 -4.36
CA ASP A 261 15.03 13.42 -5.43
C ASP A 261 14.62 14.61 -6.32
N PRO A 262 15.40 15.72 -6.37
CA PRO A 262 15.06 16.88 -7.18
C PRO A 262 15.12 16.59 -8.69
N THR A 263 15.86 15.56 -9.11
CA THR A 263 15.96 15.14 -10.51
C THR A 263 14.76 14.34 -10.99
N ASP A 264 13.85 13.95 -10.09
CA ASP A 264 12.60 13.26 -10.44
C ASP A 264 11.52 14.29 -10.83
N PRO A 265 11.15 14.40 -12.12
CA PRO A 265 10.16 15.37 -12.59
C PRO A 265 8.71 14.94 -12.29
N ARG A 266 8.49 13.73 -11.76
CA ARG A 266 7.14 13.22 -11.53
C ARG A 266 6.49 13.97 -10.37
N ALA A 267 5.26 14.44 -10.58
CA ALA A 267 4.45 15.04 -9.51
C ALA A 267 4.24 14.08 -8.33
N GLU A 268 3.98 12.81 -8.64
CA GLU A 268 3.81 11.72 -7.68
C GLU A 268 5.07 10.85 -7.64
N LYS A 269 6.11 11.35 -6.97
CA LYS A 269 7.40 10.66 -6.85
C LYS A 269 7.26 9.30 -6.15
N PRO A 270 7.83 8.22 -6.69
CA PRO A 270 7.85 6.95 -6.00
C PRO A 270 8.69 7.02 -4.71
N ASN A 271 8.39 6.14 -3.77
CA ASN A 271 9.14 6.05 -2.51
C ASN A 271 9.62 4.61 -2.28
N GLN A 272 10.86 4.46 -1.83
CA GLN A 272 11.45 3.19 -1.43
C GLN A 272 11.61 3.13 0.08
N LYS A 273 11.08 2.07 0.71
CA LYS A 273 10.97 1.95 2.17
C LYS A 273 12.04 1.06 2.81
N THR A 274 12.75 0.22 2.07
CA THR A 274 13.78 -0.66 2.66
C THR A 274 15.08 0.05 2.96
N LYS A 275 15.90 -0.55 3.81
CA LYS A 275 17.29 -0.19 3.97
C LYS A 275 18.05 -0.36 2.66
N SER A 276 19.16 0.35 2.54
CA SER A 276 20.04 0.22 1.39
C SER A 276 20.67 -1.18 1.37
N HIS A 277 20.71 -1.79 0.19
CA HIS A 277 21.30 -3.12 -0.05
C HIS A 277 21.61 -3.27 -1.54
N LEU A 278 22.38 -4.30 -1.87
CA LEU A 278 22.58 -4.76 -3.24
C LEU A 278 21.62 -5.90 -3.51
N ALA A 279 20.84 -5.80 -4.57
CA ALA A 279 20.04 -6.91 -5.06
C ALA A 279 20.83 -7.64 -6.15
N THR A 280 21.02 -8.94 -5.95
CA THR A 280 21.68 -9.83 -6.92
C THR A 280 20.64 -10.31 -7.94
N VAL A 281 20.99 -10.23 -9.23
CA VAL A 281 20.20 -10.68 -10.37
C VAL A 281 21.12 -11.40 -11.35
N GLU A 282 20.60 -12.21 -12.27
CA GLU A 282 21.50 -12.93 -13.18
C GLU A 282 22.03 -12.03 -14.31
N SER A 283 23.28 -12.22 -14.72
CA SER A 283 24.01 -11.34 -15.65
C SER A 283 23.34 -11.16 -17.01
N SER A 284 22.60 -12.15 -17.49
CA SER A 284 21.68 -12.12 -18.64
C SER A 284 20.62 -11.03 -18.49
N LEU A 285 20.07 -10.80 -17.30
CA LEU A 285 19.14 -9.71 -17.07
C LEU A 285 19.86 -8.36 -17.18
N MET A 286 21.07 -8.25 -16.62
CA MET A 286 21.89 -7.05 -16.73
C MET A 286 22.23 -6.73 -18.20
N ALA A 287 22.53 -7.75 -19.01
CA ALA A 287 22.77 -7.59 -20.45
C ALA A 287 21.52 -7.09 -21.18
N LYS A 288 20.33 -7.61 -20.84
CA LYS A 288 19.05 -7.13 -21.40
C LYS A 288 18.71 -5.71 -20.95
N VAL A 289 19.06 -5.32 -19.73
CA VAL A 289 18.95 -3.94 -19.25
C VAL A 289 19.87 -3.03 -20.06
N LYS A 290 21.13 -3.42 -20.27
CA LYS A 290 22.09 -2.65 -21.07
C LYS A 290 21.61 -2.50 -22.51
N PHE A 291 21.13 -3.58 -23.13
CA PHE A 291 20.51 -3.55 -24.46
C PHE A 291 19.35 -2.55 -24.53
N TYR A 292 18.46 -2.57 -23.54
CA TYR A 292 17.34 -1.63 -23.46
C TYR A 292 17.82 -0.18 -23.37
N VAL A 293 18.83 0.11 -22.53
CA VAL A 293 19.41 1.45 -22.39
C VAL A 293 19.97 1.94 -23.73
N ASP A 294 20.79 1.11 -24.37
CA ASP A 294 21.56 1.52 -25.55
C ASP A 294 20.71 1.60 -26.82
N ASN A 295 19.70 0.73 -26.98
CA ASN A 295 19.01 0.56 -28.26
C ASN A 295 17.54 1.03 -28.23
N VAL A 296 16.86 0.93 -27.09
CA VAL A 296 15.42 1.25 -26.99
C VAL A 296 15.23 2.60 -26.32
N ARG A 297 15.74 2.76 -25.10
CA ARG A 297 15.62 3.98 -24.29
C ARG A 297 16.29 5.17 -25.00
N ALA A 298 17.44 4.96 -25.64
CA ALA A 298 18.18 5.99 -26.38
C ALA A 298 17.36 6.63 -27.53
N SER A 299 16.36 5.92 -28.08
CA SER A 299 15.49 6.45 -29.13
C SER A 299 14.52 7.54 -28.66
N PHE A 300 14.42 7.79 -27.34
CA PHE A 300 13.54 8.80 -26.77
C PHE A 300 14.34 10.03 -26.33
N PRO A 301 14.29 11.17 -27.06
CA PRO A 301 15.15 12.33 -26.78
C PRO A 301 15.06 12.83 -25.34
N ARG A 302 13.88 12.82 -24.73
CA ARG A 302 13.72 13.31 -23.35
C ARG A 302 14.40 12.42 -22.28
N ALA A 303 14.69 11.16 -22.62
CA ALA A 303 15.36 10.23 -21.72
C ALA A 303 16.85 10.59 -21.51
N GLN A 304 17.44 11.44 -22.35
CA GLN A 304 18.82 11.90 -22.20
C GLN A 304 19.01 12.90 -21.05
N PHE A 305 17.93 13.54 -20.59
CA PHE A 305 17.98 14.59 -19.54
C PHE A 305 17.82 14.04 -18.12
N HIS A 306 17.71 12.72 -17.95
CA HIS A 306 17.62 12.11 -16.64
C HIS A 306 18.16 10.68 -16.66
N ASP A 307 18.48 10.15 -15.49
CA ASP A 307 19.12 8.85 -15.36
C ASP A 307 18.14 7.69 -15.07
N PHE A 308 16.84 7.95 -14.92
CA PHE A 308 15.85 6.88 -14.65
C PHE A 308 15.85 5.82 -15.75
N LEU A 309 15.91 4.54 -15.34
CA LEU A 309 15.97 3.41 -16.24
C LEU A 309 14.72 3.33 -17.12
N LEU A 310 13.55 3.22 -16.50
CA LEU A 310 12.29 2.96 -17.20
C LEU A 310 11.63 4.26 -17.64
N VAL A 311 11.32 4.38 -18.94
CA VAL A 311 10.68 5.56 -19.51
C VAL A 311 9.31 5.26 -20.12
N SER A 312 8.48 6.30 -20.23
CA SER A 312 7.29 6.25 -21.06
C SER A 312 7.69 6.17 -22.52
N GLU A 313 7.12 5.21 -23.23
CA GLU A 313 7.39 4.97 -24.67
C GLU A 313 6.17 5.29 -25.54
N SER A 314 5.10 5.78 -24.91
CA SER A 314 3.90 6.25 -25.59
C SER A 314 3.83 7.76 -25.43
N ASP A 315 3.57 8.46 -26.54
CA ASP A 315 3.47 9.92 -26.53
C ASP A 315 2.04 10.46 -26.53
N SER A 316 1.04 9.61 -26.26
CA SER A 316 -0.37 10.00 -26.20
C SER A 316 -0.72 11.11 -25.19
N ARG A 317 0.22 11.47 -24.30
CA ARG A 317 0.09 12.58 -23.35
C ARG A 317 1.29 13.53 -23.39
N GLY A 318 2.08 13.50 -24.45
CA GLY A 318 3.33 14.26 -24.52
C GLY A 318 4.32 13.85 -23.44
N THR A 319 4.42 12.56 -23.10
CA THR A 319 5.28 12.05 -22.02
C THR A 319 6.39 11.11 -22.51
N ALA A 320 6.54 10.91 -23.82
CA ALA A 320 7.58 10.01 -24.33
C ALA A 320 8.97 10.44 -23.83
N GLY A 321 9.75 9.45 -23.40
CA GLY A 321 11.06 9.62 -22.77
C GLY A 321 11.05 10.06 -21.31
N GLN A 322 9.92 10.45 -20.71
CA GLN A 322 9.84 10.82 -19.29
C GLN A 322 9.89 9.58 -18.37
N PRO A 323 10.29 9.71 -17.08
CA PRO A 323 10.36 8.60 -16.15
C PRO A 323 8.99 7.92 -15.97
N LEU A 324 8.98 6.59 -16.03
CA LEU A 324 7.75 5.80 -15.99
C LEU A 324 7.04 5.96 -14.63
N SER A 325 5.73 6.23 -14.66
CA SER A 325 4.94 6.42 -13.43
C SER A 325 4.56 5.09 -12.76
N LEU A 326 4.30 5.12 -11.45
CA LEU A 326 3.76 3.96 -10.73
C LEU A 326 2.41 3.49 -11.29
N LYS A 327 1.58 4.43 -11.79
CA LYS A 327 0.31 4.10 -12.44
C LYS A 327 0.53 3.30 -13.73
N ALA A 328 1.53 3.67 -14.53
CA ALA A 328 1.87 2.93 -15.74
C ALA A 328 2.39 1.52 -15.42
N ILE A 329 3.22 1.35 -14.39
CA ILE A 329 3.63 0.01 -13.92
C ILE A 329 2.40 -0.81 -13.49
N ASN A 330 1.45 -0.22 -12.78
CA ASN A 330 0.22 -0.93 -12.41
C ASN A 330 -0.62 -1.33 -13.62
N ALA A 331 -0.70 -0.48 -14.65
CA ALA A 331 -1.42 -0.80 -15.88
C ALA A 331 -0.79 -2.00 -16.62
N VAL A 332 0.54 -2.14 -16.60
CA VAL A 332 1.24 -3.34 -17.11
C VAL A 332 0.75 -4.59 -16.37
N PHE A 333 0.71 -4.56 -15.04
CA PHE A 333 0.25 -5.69 -14.24
C PHE A 333 -1.26 -5.95 -14.34
N GLN A 334 -2.08 -4.92 -14.51
CA GLN A 334 -3.51 -5.07 -14.75
C GLN A 334 -3.75 -5.81 -16.08
N LYS A 335 -3.02 -5.43 -17.13
CA LYS A 335 -3.12 -6.11 -18.43
C LYS A 335 -2.65 -7.57 -18.34
N LEU A 336 -1.55 -7.84 -17.65
CA LEU A 336 -1.07 -9.21 -17.41
C LEU A 336 -2.07 -10.02 -16.57
N SER A 337 -2.70 -9.40 -15.56
CA SER A 337 -3.69 -10.09 -14.74
C SER A 337 -4.90 -10.54 -15.55
N ASN A 338 -5.37 -9.68 -16.45
CA ASN A 338 -6.51 -10.00 -17.32
C ASN A 338 -6.16 -11.16 -18.27
N GLU A 339 -4.98 -11.14 -18.90
CA GLU A 339 -4.55 -12.20 -19.81
C GLU A 339 -4.27 -13.53 -19.10
N LEU A 340 -3.83 -13.48 -17.84
CA LEU A 340 -3.61 -14.68 -17.02
C LEU A 340 -4.90 -15.22 -16.40
N GLU A 341 -5.99 -14.46 -16.45
CA GLU A 341 -7.22 -14.71 -15.66
C GLU A 341 -6.91 -14.89 -14.16
N PHE A 342 -5.85 -14.24 -13.69
CA PHE A 342 -5.36 -14.34 -12.33
C PHE A 342 -4.82 -12.98 -11.89
N HIS A 343 -5.28 -12.51 -10.72
CA HIS A 343 -4.85 -11.21 -10.22
C HIS A 343 -3.37 -11.23 -9.81
N VAL A 344 -2.49 -10.62 -10.60
CA VAL A 344 -1.07 -10.43 -10.29
C VAL A 344 -0.77 -8.95 -10.14
N HIS A 345 -0.12 -8.58 -9.04
CA HIS A 345 0.42 -7.24 -8.86
C HIS A 345 1.89 -7.29 -8.38
N PRO A 346 2.67 -6.20 -8.53
CA PRO A 346 4.10 -6.19 -8.21
C PRO A 346 4.47 -6.75 -6.84
N HIS A 347 3.64 -6.50 -5.82
CA HIS A 347 3.92 -7.00 -4.46
C HIS A 347 3.76 -8.53 -4.32
N MET A 348 2.93 -9.19 -5.15
CA MET A 348 2.84 -10.66 -5.18
C MET A 348 4.12 -11.29 -5.71
N LEU A 349 4.80 -10.65 -6.68
CA LEU A 349 6.10 -11.12 -7.14
C LEU A 349 7.16 -11.08 -6.03
N ARG A 350 7.09 -10.08 -5.14
CA ARG A 350 7.94 -10.03 -3.95
C ARG A 350 7.64 -11.17 -2.97
N HIS A 351 6.37 -11.52 -2.78
CA HIS A 351 6.01 -12.68 -1.96
C HIS A 351 6.50 -13.97 -2.59
N LYS A 352 6.28 -14.14 -3.90
CA LYS A 352 6.75 -15.29 -4.68
C LYS A 352 8.28 -15.42 -4.64
N TRP A 353 9.00 -14.31 -4.72
CA TRP A 353 10.46 -14.28 -4.54
C TRP A 353 10.87 -14.87 -3.20
N ASN A 354 10.21 -14.49 -2.09
CA ASN A 354 10.54 -15.05 -0.77
C ASN A 354 10.24 -16.55 -0.71
N GLU A 355 9.12 -17.01 -1.27
CA GLU A 355 8.81 -18.43 -1.31
C GLU A 355 9.88 -19.23 -2.07
N VAL A 356 10.32 -18.73 -3.22
CA VAL A 356 11.38 -19.38 -4.03
C VAL A 356 12.72 -19.34 -3.28
N PHE A 357 13.05 -18.21 -2.64
CA PHE A 357 14.27 -18.04 -1.86
C PHE A 357 14.33 -18.99 -0.65
N ASP A 358 13.21 -19.10 0.08
CA ASP A 358 13.07 -20.01 1.21
C ASP A 358 13.23 -21.48 0.79
N ARG A 359 12.56 -21.90 -0.30
CA ARG A 359 12.72 -23.25 -0.87
C ARG A 359 14.16 -23.54 -1.30
N ALA A 360 14.86 -22.54 -1.85
CA ALA A 360 16.26 -22.68 -2.24
C ALA A 360 17.18 -22.87 -1.02
N GLY A 361 16.96 -22.08 0.05
CA GLY A 361 17.68 -22.21 1.31
C GLY A 361 17.45 -23.57 2.00
N GLU A 362 16.21 -24.05 1.99
CA GLU A 362 15.87 -25.39 2.52
C GLU A 362 16.54 -26.51 1.73
N ARG A 363 16.61 -26.40 0.40
CA ARG A 363 17.27 -27.39 -0.47
C ARG A 363 18.76 -27.54 -0.18
N ILE A 364 19.45 -26.43 0.09
CA ILE A 364 20.86 -26.43 0.46
C ILE A 364 21.09 -26.57 1.97
N LYS A 365 20.02 -26.84 2.74
CA LYS A 365 20.03 -27.08 4.19
C LYS A 365 20.65 -25.94 5.02
N VAL A 366 20.38 -24.68 4.66
CA VAL A 366 20.75 -23.54 5.51
C VAL A 366 20.00 -23.64 6.84
N ASP A 367 20.69 -23.34 7.94
CA ASP A 367 20.05 -23.18 9.25
C ASP A 367 18.86 -22.18 9.17
N PRO A 368 17.69 -22.50 9.76
CA PRO A 368 16.51 -21.64 9.66
C PRO A 368 16.70 -20.20 10.18
N ALA A 369 17.47 -20.00 11.24
CA ALA A 369 17.72 -18.66 11.80
C ALA A 369 18.64 -17.86 10.86
N LEU A 370 19.70 -18.50 10.37
CA LEU A 370 20.58 -17.90 9.37
C LEU A 370 19.84 -17.57 8.06
N LEU A 371 18.98 -18.47 7.57
CA LEU A 371 18.17 -18.25 6.38
C LEU A 371 17.26 -17.02 6.55
N GLU A 372 16.68 -16.84 7.73
CA GLU A 372 15.88 -15.66 8.03
C GLU A 372 16.71 -14.36 7.95
N ASP A 373 17.92 -14.36 8.50
CA ASP A 373 18.80 -13.19 8.49
C ASP A 373 19.33 -12.87 7.08
N ILE A 374 19.70 -13.90 6.31
CA ILE A 374 20.06 -13.75 4.89
C ILE A 374 18.87 -13.14 4.12
N ARG A 375 17.65 -13.63 4.35
CA ARG A 375 16.44 -13.10 3.70
C ARG A 375 16.21 -11.64 4.09
N LYS A 376 16.34 -11.27 5.37
CA LYS A 376 16.22 -9.87 5.83
C LYS A 376 17.25 -8.98 5.12
N TYR A 377 18.50 -9.44 5.01
CA TYR A 377 19.58 -8.73 4.34
C TYR A 377 19.27 -8.52 2.85
N ALA A 378 18.99 -9.60 2.11
CA ALA A 378 18.64 -9.57 0.69
C ALA A 378 17.43 -8.68 0.40
N MET A 379 16.49 -8.60 1.35
CA MET A 379 15.28 -7.80 1.21
C MET A 379 15.37 -6.37 1.74
N GLY A 380 16.51 -5.98 2.32
CA GLY A 380 16.72 -4.68 2.98
C GLY A 380 15.77 -4.43 4.15
N TRP A 381 15.32 -5.48 4.84
CA TRP A 381 14.43 -5.36 5.99
C TRP A 381 15.17 -4.89 7.25
N SER A 382 14.45 -4.26 8.18
CA SER A 382 14.98 -3.99 9.51
C SER A 382 15.04 -5.29 10.32
N GLN A 383 16.01 -5.41 11.22
CA GLN A 383 16.14 -6.60 12.06
C GLN A 383 14.89 -6.87 12.90
N ASN A 384 14.26 -5.81 13.41
CA ASN A 384 13.04 -5.89 14.22
C ASN A 384 11.75 -5.97 13.38
N THR A 385 11.82 -6.44 12.13
CA THR A 385 10.63 -6.50 11.28
C THR A 385 9.70 -7.66 11.67
N THR A 386 8.41 -7.38 11.76
CA THR A 386 7.37 -8.43 11.90
C THR A 386 6.95 -9.03 10.55
N MET A 387 7.50 -8.55 9.43
CA MET A 387 7.16 -9.04 8.09
C MET A 387 7.52 -10.52 7.90
N ASN A 388 8.53 -11.00 8.63
CA ASN A 388 8.96 -12.41 8.59
C ASN A 388 7.91 -13.34 9.20
N ALA A 389 7.17 -12.85 10.21
CA ALA A 389 6.18 -13.65 10.91
C ALA A 389 5.13 -14.24 9.95
N ILE A 390 4.75 -13.51 8.90
CA ILE A 390 3.78 -13.99 7.89
C ILE A 390 4.34 -15.20 7.12
N TYR A 391 5.61 -15.15 6.71
CA TYR A 391 6.24 -16.25 5.97
C TYR A 391 6.56 -17.43 6.91
N ASN A 392 6.97 -17.12 8.14
CA ASN A 392 7.25 -18.11 9.16
C ASN A 392 5.95 -18.83 9.60
N GLU A 393 4.82 -18.14 9.72
CA GLU A 393 3.51 -18.71 10.02
C GLU A 393 3.09 -19.73 8.97
N LYS A 394 3.28 -19.42 7.67
CA LYS A 394 3.05 -20.38 6.58
C LYS A 394 3.93 -21.62 6.72
N ARG A 395 5.23 -21.45 6.99
CA ARG A 395 6.17 -22.56 7.19
C ARG A 395 5.79 -23.40 8.42
N LEU A 396 5.42 -22.74 9.52
CA LEU A 396 4.98 -23.40 10.75
C LEU A 396 3.71 -24.22 10.52
N ALA A 397 2.75 -23.68 9.76
CA ALA A 397 1.54 -24.41 9.41
C ALA A 397 1.80 -25.67 8.56
N ILE A 398 2.73 -25.59 7.59
CA ILE A 398 3.14 -26.76 6.79
C ILE A 398 3.82 -27.81 7.67
N LYS A 399 4.81 -27.41 8.48
CA LYS A 399 5.51 -28.33 9.40
C LYS A 399 4.57 -28.93 10.44
N ALA A 400 3.65 -28.15 10.99
CA ALA A 400 2.65 -28.63 11.93
C ALA A 400 1.77 -29.70 11.28
N ARG A 401 1.34 -29.50 10.03
CA ARG A 401 0.59 -30.50 9.26
C ARG A 401 1.41 -31.78 9.05
N GLU A 402 2.67 -31.68 8.61
CA GLU A 402 3.55 -32.83 8.43
C GLU A 402 3.72 -33.64 9.72
N LEU A 403 3.98 -32.95 10.84
CA LEU A 403 4.12 -33.58 12.16
C LEU A 403 2.80 -34.20 12.65
N SER A 404 1.66 -33.54 12.40
CA SER A 404 0.34 -34.08 12.73
C SER A 404 0.05 -35.37 11.94
N LEU A 405 0.37 -35.42 10.64
CA LEU A 405 0.21 -36.62 9.82
C LEU A 405 1.11 -37.76 10.31
N ALA A 406 2.40 -37.48 10.56
CA ALA A 406 3.32 -38.48 11.09
C ALA A 406 2.91 -39.01 12.48
N HIS A 407 2.31 -38.15 13.32
CA HIS A 407 1.74 -38.57 14.60
C HIS A 407 0.52 -39.47 14.41
N GLN A 408 -0.39 -39.10 13.49
CA GLN A 408 -1.57 -39.91 13.16
C GLN A 408 -1.19 -41.29 12.64
N GLU A 409 -0.21 -41.38 11.72
CA GLU A 409 0.31 -42.65 11.22
C GLU A 409 0.80 -43.57 12.35
N LYS A 410 1.51 -43.02 13.35
CA LYS A 410 1.96 -43.79 14.52
C LYS A 410 0.82 -44.22 15.44
N VAL A 411 -0.19 -43.36 15.64
CA VAL A 411 -1.36 -43.68 16.47
C VAL A 411 -2.20 -44.77 15.81
N ASP A 412 -2.39 -44.71 14.50
CA ASP A 412 -3.18 -45.69 13.76
C ASP A 412 -2.44 -47.02 13.54
N GLN A 413 -1.09 -47.03 13.52
CA GLN A 413 -0.27 -48.25 13.53
C GLN A 413 -0.29 -49.03 14.86
N ILE A 414 -0.86 -48.45 15.93
CA ILE A 414 -1.01 -49.10 17.26
C ILE A 414 -2.37 -49.82 17.37
N LYS A 415 -3.21 -49.80 16.32
CA LYS A 415 -4.40 -50.65 16.20
C LYS A 415 -4.10 -51.85 15.32
#